data_AF-A0A7S3MX32-F1
#
_entry.id   AF-A0A7S3MX32-F1
#
_cell.length_a   1.000
_cell.length_b   1.000
_cell.length_c   1.000
_cell.angle_alpha   90.00
_cell.angle_beta   90.00
_cell.angle_gamma   90.00
#
_symmetry.space_group_name_H-M   'P 1'
#
loop_
_entity.id
_entity.type
_entity.pdbx_description
1 polymer ?
#
loop_
_entity_poly.entity_id
_entity_poly.type
_entity_poly.pdbx_seq_one_letter_code
_entity_poly.pdbx_strand_id
1 'polypeptide(L)'
;MEEMHSFLEELPHKLKIDISVYLYEKTYKIIRFLQEKSSSFIAWICPLLKPYIVTENQYVYFEGDEITCIYFVKDGSCGFVLSKHDNCKYCQVNVGSQFGVLDIIGSVLRNEDIELEDWIYFKDKMKRQFTIMADSQSQ
;
A
#
# COMPACT_ATOMS: atom_id res chain seq x y z
N MET A 1 5.99 15.96 5.99
CA MET A 1 4.91 15.14 5.38
C MET A 1 3.85 14.74 6.41
N GLU A 2 4.24 14.36 7.61
CA GLU A 2 3.32 14.18 8.75
C GLU A 2 2.48 15.43 9.05
N GLU A 3 3.10 16.60 9.06
CA GLU A 3 2.44 17.91 9.26
C GLU A 3 1.34 18.21 8.21
N MET A 4 1.52 17.71 6.98
CA MET A 4 0.56 17.90 5.90
C MET A 4 -0.65 16.98 6.08
N HIS A 5 -0.43 15.75 6.53
CA HIS A 5 -1.52 14.83 6.84
C HIS A 5 -2.32 15.31 8.05
N SER A 6 -1.66 15.74 9.14
CA SER A 6 -2.36 16.29 10.30
C SER A 6 -3.20 17.53 9.94
N PHE A 7 -2.66 18.40 9.08
CA PHE A 7 -3.42 19.54 8.56
C PHE A 7 -4.68 19.11 7.79
N LEU A 8 -4.61 18.10 6.92
CA LEU A 8 -5.78 17.63 6.17
C LEU A 8 -6.89 17.06 7.07
N GLU A 9 -6.53 16.47 8.22
CA GLU A 9 -7.49 15.91 9.18
C GLU A 9 -8.29 16.99 9.93
N GLU A 10 -7.76 18.21 10.04
CA GLU A 10 -8.44 19.34 10.70
C GLU A 10 -9.44 20.06 9.77
N LEU A 11 -9.45 19.73 8.48
CA LEU A 11 -10.28 20.40 7.50
C LEU A 11 -11.74 19.91 7.52
N PRO A 12 -12.72 20.79 7.25
CA PRO A 12 -14.09 20.39 6.99
C PRO A 12 -14.17 19.37 5.83
N HIS A 13 -15.07 18.39 5.94
CA HIS A 13 -15.17 17.24 5.05
C HIS A 13 -15.09 17.58 3.54
N LYS A 14 -15.89 18.55 3.08
CA LYS A 14 -15.90 18.96 1.67
C LYS A 14 -14.54 19.53 1.22
N LEU A 15 -13.94 20.37 2.05
CA LEU A 15 -12.65 20.99 1.76
C LEU A 15 -11.51 19.96 1.80
N LYS A 16 -11.57 19.00 2.73
CA LYS A 16 -10.63 17.87 2.81
C LYS A 16 -10.62 17.08 1.51
N ILE A 17 -11.79 16.78 0.94
CA ILE A 17 -11.90 16.06 -0.33
C ILE A 17 -11.25 16.86 -1.46
N ASP A 18 -11.68 18.11 -1.66
CA ASP A 18 -11.22 18.94 -2.78
C ASP A 18 -9.69 19.12 -2.74
N ILE A 19 -9.13 19.39 -1.56
CA ILE A 19 -7.68 19.55 -1.37
C ILE A 19 -6.96 18.21 -1.55
N SER A 20 -7.49 17.10 -1.03
CA SER A 20 -6.85 15.78 -1.19
C SER A 20 -6.77 15.36 -2.65
N VAL A 21 -7.83 15.59 -3.43
CA VAL A 21 -7.83 15.30 -4.88
C VAL A 21 -6.77 16.15 -5.60
N TYR A 22 -6.70 17.44 -5.28
CA TYR A 22 -5.69 18.33 -5.86
C TYR A 22 -4.25 17.89 -5.50
N LEU A 23 -4.01 17.62 -4.22
CA LEU A 23 -2.70 17.24 -3.69
C LEU A 23 -2.19 15.92 -4.29
N TYR A 24 -3.08 14.94 -4.44
CA TYR A 24 -2.74 13.62 -4.96
C TYR A 24 -2.93 13.50 -6.48
N GLU A 25 -3.19 14.58 -7.21
CA GLU A 25 -3.41 14.58 -8.66
C GLU A 25 -2.30 13.84 -9.42
N LYS A 26 -1.05 14.19 -9.15
CA LYS A 26 0.11 13.53 -9.77
C LYS A 26 0.21 12.06 -9.35
N THR A 27 -0.17 11.75 -8.12
CA THR A 27 -0.05 10.40 -7.56
C THR A 27 -1.04 9.44 -8.21
N TYR A 28 -2.34 9.75 -8.23
CA TYR A 28 -3.31 8.84 -8.84
C TYR A 28 -3.16 8.71 -10.36
N LYS A 29 -2.52 9.69 -11.02
CA LYS A 29 -2.11 9.58 -12.44
C LYS A 29 -0.92 8.65 -12.66
N ILE A 30 -0.09 8.37 -11.65
CA ILE A 30 1.03 7.42 -11.73
C ILE A 30 0.57 5.99 -11.40
N ILE A 31 -0.30 5.86 -10.40
CA ILE A 31 -0.77 4.54 -9.93
C ILE A 31 -1.73 3.93 -10.95
N ARG A 32 -1.29 2.86 -11.62
CA ARG A 32 -2.06 2.17 -12.69
C ARG A 32 -3.45 1.74 -12.22
N PHE A 33 -3.56 1.27 -10.98
CA PHE A 33 -4.84 0.88 -10.38
C PHE A 33 -5.87 2.02 -10.33
N LEU A 34 -5.42 3.28 -10.25
CA LEU A 34 -6.28 4.45 -10.07
C LEU A 34 -6.60 5.18 -11.39
N GLN A 35 -5.80 5.01 -12.44
CA GLN A 35 -5.94 5.77 -13.70
C GLN A 35 -7.32 5.66 -14.37
N GLU A 36 -7.97 4.50 -14.27
CA GLU A 36 -9.26 4.22 -14.93
C GLU A 36 -10.46 4.25 -13.97
N LYS A 37 -10.27 4.80 -12.76
CA LYS A 37 -11.34 4.88 -11.76
C LYS A 37 -12.18 6.14 -11.96
N SER A 38 -13.46 6.06 -11.59
CA SER A 38 -14.38 7.19 -11.68
C SER A 38 -13.92 8.35 -10.77
N SER A 39 -14.28 9.57 -11.14
CA SER A 39 -14.00 10.76 -10.31
C SER A 39 -14.53 10.61 -8.89
N SER A 40 -15.70 9.99 -8.72
CA SER A 40 -16.27 9.68 -7.39
C SER A 40 -15.39 8.73 -6.58
N PHE A 41 -14.82 7.70 -7.22
CA PHE A 41 -13.91 6.78 -6.55
C PHE A 41 -12.59 7.47 -6.17
N ILE A 42 -12.06 8.32 -7.06
CA ILE A 42 -10.86 9.11 -6.79
C ILE A 42 -11.10 10.08 -5.62
N ALA A 43 -12.23 10.78 -5.61
CA ALA A 43 -12.61 11.68 -4.52
C ALA A 43 -12.79 10.95 -3.18
N TRP A 44 -13.23 9.70 -3.22
CA TRP A 44 -13.36 8.86 -2.04
C TRP A 44 -12.02 8.34 -1.52
N ILE A 45 -11.12 7.89 -2.41
CA ILE A 45 -9.86 7.24 -1.99
C ILE A 45 -8.76 8.24 -1.64
N CYS A 46 -8.67 9.40 -2.31
CA CYS A 46 -7.59 10.37 -2.08
C CYS A 46 -7.46 10.81 -0.61
N PRO A 47 -8.55 11.12 0.12
CA PRO A 47 -8.47 11.46 1.54
C PRO A 47 -7.97 10.34 2.45
N LEU A 48 -7.97 9.08 1.97
CA LEU A 48 -7.51 7.91 2.73
C LEU A 48 -6.03 7.60 2.49
N LEU A 49 -5.40 8.22 1.49
CA LEU A 49 -4.00 8.01 1.17
C LEU A 49 -3.10 8.66 2.22
N LYS A 50 -2.17 7.86 2.76
CA LYS A 50 -1.15 8.32 3.71
C LYS A 50 0.22 8.21 3.07
N PRO A 51 1.04 9.28 3.07
CA PRO A 51 2.40 9.19 2.60
C PRO A 51 3.21 8.30 3.55
N TYR A 52 4.02 7.41 2.98
CA TYR A 52 4.89 6.52 3.73
C TYR A 52 6.25 6.45 3.02
N ILE A 53 7.33 6.68 3.76
CA ILE A 53 8.70 6.67 3.25
C ILE A 53 9.45 5.55 3.95
N VAL A 54 10.13 4.73 3.17
CA VAL A 54 11.03 3.67 3.65
C VAL A 54 12.39 3.95 3.06
N THR A 55 13.44 3.90 3.89
CA THR A 55 14.79 4.11 3.39
C THR A 55 15.33 2.84 2.73
N GLU A 56 16.37 2.99 1.93
CA GLU A 56 17.05 1.88 1.28
C GLU A 56 17.42 0.76 2.26
N ASN A 57 17.31 -0.49 1.80
CA ASN A 57 17.60 -1.71 2.56
C ASN A 57 16.77 -1.87 3.86
N GLN A 58 15.68 -1.11 4.01
CA GLN A 58 14.71 -1.32 5.08
C GLN A 58 13.51 -2.11 4.58
N TYR A 59 12.95 -2.91 5.46
CA TYR A 59 11.73 -3.66 5.20
C TYR A 59 10.52 -2.74 5.25
N VAL A 60 9.62 -2.93 4.28
CA VAL A 60 8.27 -2.35 4.32
C VAL A 60 7.39 -3.15 5.29
N TYR A 61 7.48 -4.48 5.22
CA TYR A 61 6.90 -5.42 6.19
C TYR A 61 7.54 -6.81 6.03
N PHE A 62 7.37 -7.64 7.05
CA PHE A 62 7.80 -9.04 7.07
C PHE A 62 6.64 -10.02 6.90
N GLU A 63 6.98 -11.22 6.44
CA GLU A 63 6.08 -12.38 6.50
C GLU A 63 5.67 -12.63 7.96
N GLY A 64 4.37 -12.82 8.18
CA GLY A 64 3.79 -13.01 9.52
C GLY A 64 3.33 -11.73 10.21
N ASP A 65 3.66 -10.54 9.69
CA ASP A 65 3.14 -9.28 10.23
C ASP A 65 1.62 -9.16 10.06
N GLU A 66 0.98 -8.29 10.84
CA GLU A 66 -0.44 -7.97 10.66
C GLU A 66 -0.69 -7.14 9.41
N ILE A 67 -1.85 -7.35 8.78
CA ILE A 67 -2.26 -6.55 7.62
C ILE A 67 -3.01 -5.31 8.08
N THR A 68 -2.33 -4.16 8.08
CA THR A 68 -2.92 -2.86 8.46
C THR A 68 -3.29 -1.99 7.26
N CYS A 69 -2.65 -2.21 6.11
CA CYS A 69 -2.85 -1.43 4.89
C CYS A 69 -2.38 -2.18 3.63
N ILE A 70 -2.73 -1.63 2.47
CA ILE A 70 -2.11 -1.94 1.17
C ILE A 70 -1.26 -0.74 0.74
N TYR A 71 -0.31 -0.99 -0.17
CA TYR A 71 0.67 0.01 -0.57
C TYR A 71 0.58 0.31 -2.06
N PHE A 72 0.84 1.58 -2.39
CA PHE A 72 0.94 2.06 -3.77
C PHE A 72 2.34 2.66 -3.97
N VAL A 73 3.09 2.17 -4.96
CA VAL A 73 4.45 2.66 -5.24
C VAL A 73 4.36 3.91 -6.10
N LYS A 74 4.51 5.07 -5.47
CA LYS A 74 4.54 6.36 -6.15
C LYS A 74 5.92 6.67 -6.76
N ASP A 75 6.97 6.30 -6.07
CA ASP A 75 8.37 6.61 -6.40
C ASP A 75 9.31 5.60 -5.72
N GLY A 76 10.56 5.53 -6.19
CA GLY A 76 11.57 4.60 -5.69
C GLY A 76 11.43 3.17 -6.22
N SER A 77 12.07 2.23 -5.52
CA SER A 77 12.16 0.83 -5.91
C SER A 77 12.04 -0.08 -4.69
N CYS A 78 11.24 -1.13 -4.79
CA CYS A 78 11.12 -2.16 -3.75
C CYS A 78 10.81 -3.51 -4.37
N GLY A 79 11.07 -4.59 -3.63
CA GLY A 79 10.87 -5.94 -4.13
C GLY A 79 10.49 -6.93 -3.06
N PHE A 80 9.91 -8.03 -3.50
CA PHE A 80 9.71 -9.21 -2.67
C PHE A 80 11.05 -9.92 -2.47
N VAL A 81 11.38 -10.22 -1.22
CA VAL A 81 12.67 -10.80 -0.84
C VAL A 81 12.50 -12.06 0.00
N LEU A 82 13.45 -12.97 -0.13
CA LEU A 82 13.60 -14.10 0.77
C LEU A 82 14.51 -13.70 1.93
N SER A 83 13.93 -13.25 3.04
CA SER A 83 14.67 -12.75 4.21
C SER A 83 15.64 -13.77 4.83
N LYS A 84 15.33 -15.06 4.70
CA LYS A 84 16.20 -16.17 5.16
C LYS A 84 17.32 -16.53 4.18
N HIS A 85 17.35 -15.92 3.00
CA HIS A 85 18.31 -16.19 1.93
C HIS A 85 19.01 -14.89 1.50
N ASP A 86 19.62 -14.20 2.47
CA ASP A 86 20.37 -12.96 2.27
C ASP A 86 19.56 -11.88 1.51
N ASN A 87 18.27 -11.76 1.85
CA ASN A 87 17.34 -10.85 1.18
C ASN A 87 17.30 -11.00 -0.34
N CYS A 88 17.51 -12.21 -0.86
CA CYS A 88 17.45 -12.48 -2.29
C CYS A 88 16.09 -12.03 -2.87
N LYS A 89 16.14 -11.02 -3.74
CA LYS A 89 14.97 -10.46 -4.42
C LYS A 89 14.53 -11.37 -5.54
N TYR A 90 13.26 -11.77 -5.52
CA TYR A 90 12.69 -12.67 -6.53
C TYR A 90 11.56 -12.03 -7.35
N CYS A 91 11.07 -10.86 -6.95
CA CYS A 91 10.10 -10.09 -7.71
C CYS A 91 10.29 -8.58 -7.47
N GLN A 92 10.46 -7.83 -8.54
CA GLN A 92 10.55 -6.36 -8.51
C GLN A 92 9.15 -5.74 -8.51
N VAL A 93 8.91 -4.78 -7.63
CA VAL A 93 7.71 -3.93 -7.68
C VAL A 93 8.06 -2.60 -8.33
N ASN A 94 7.49 -2.36 -9.50
CA ASN A 94 7.73 -1.13 -10.27
C ASN A 94 6.88 0.03 -9.77
N VAL A 95 7.34 1.26 -10.01
CA VAL A 95 6.54 2.48 -9.84
C VAL A 95 5.20 2.37 -10.58
N GLY A 96 4.14 2.87 -9.95
CA GLY A 96 2.76 2.80 -10.42
C GLY A 96 2.04 1.51 -10.03
N SER A 97 2.73 0.50 -9.50
CA SER A 97 2.14 -0.75 -9.02
C SER A 97 1.59 -0.63 -7.59
N GLN A 98 0.81 -1.63 -7.19
CA GLN A 98 0.36 -1.82 -5.81
C GLN A 98 0.85 -3.17 -5.26
N PHE A 99 0.94 -3.30 -3.95
CA PHE A 99 1.20 -4.57 -3.27
C PHE A 99 0.49 -4.64 -1.91
N GLY A 100 0.46 -5.82 -1.30
CA GLY A 100 -0.23 -6.10 -0.04
C GLY A 100 -1.59 -6.81 -0.21
N VAL A 101 -2.21 -6.73 -1.38
CA VAL A 101 -3.49 -7.43 -1.66
C VAL A 101 -3.28 -8.95 -1.75
N LEU A 102 -2.15 -9.40 -2.31
CA LEU A 102 -1.82 -10.82 -2.40
C LEU A 102 -1.64 -11.44 -1.01
N ASP A 103 -1.19 -10.67 -0.02
CA ASP A 103 -1.12 -11.13 1.36
C ASP A 103 -2.51 -11.42 1.92
N ILE A 104 -3.50 -10.57 1.65
CA ILE A 104 -4.90 -10.79 2.06
C ILE A 104 -5.43 -12.07 1.43
N ILE A 105 -5.32 -12.19 0.10
CA ILE A 105 -5.81 -13.36 -0.64
C ILE A 105 -5.12 -14.64 -0.16
N GLY A 106 -3.79 -14.61 0.00
CA GLY A 106 -3.02 -15.75 0.46
C GLY A 106 -3.35 -16.14 1.91
N SER A 107 -3.63 -15.17 2.78
CA SER A 107 -4.08 -15.46 4.14
C SER A 107 -5.47 -16.13 4.14
N VAL A 108 -6.41 -15.65 3.32
CA VAL A 108 -7.73 -16.28 3.16
C VAL A 108 -7.58 -17.72 2.66
N LEU A 109 -6.77 -17.95 1.61
CA LEU A 109 -6.57 -19.30 1.05
C LEU A 109 -5.96 -20.31 2.05
N ARG A 110 -5.31 -19.85 3.12
CA ARG A 110 -4.78 -20.72 4.18
C ARG A 110 -5.78 -20.97 5.32
N ASN A 111 -6.93 -20.31 5.31
CA ASN A 111 -7.98 -20.45 6.31
C ASN A 111 -9.26 -20.97 5.63
N GLU A 112 -9.51 -22.28 5.73
CA GLU A 112 -10.67 -22.92 5.09
C GLU A 112 -12.03 -22.37 5.57
N ASP A 113 -12.07 -21.81 6.78
CA ASP A 113 -13.28 -21.25 7.39
C ASP A 113 -13.59 -19.80 6.97
N ILE A 114 -12.76 -19.18 6.13
CA ILE A 114 -12.92 -17.77 5.75
C ILE A 114 -13.13 -17.66 4.25
N GLU A 115 -14.29 -17.15 3.85
CA GLU A 115 -14.56 -16.79 2.47
C GLU A 115 -13.90 -15.44 2.12
N LEU A 116 -13.47 -15.28 0.87
CA LEU A 116 -12.79 -14.06 0.42
C LEU A 116 -13.67 -12.82 0.56
N GLU A 117 -14.98 -12.94 0.47
CA GLU A 117 -15.92 -11.82 0.59
C GLU A 117 -16.02 -11.30 2.03
N ASP A 118 -15.79 -12.17 3.01
CA ASP A 118 -15.91 -11.88 4.45
C ASP A 118 -14.58 -11.53 5.13
N TRP A 119 -13.48 -11.53 4.37
CA TRP A 119 -12.11 -11.36 4.91
C TRP A 119 -11.98 -10.18 5.89
N ILE A 120 -12.72 -9.09 5.64
CA ILE A 120 -12.64 -7.86 6.42
C ILE A 120 -13.14 -8.04 7.86
N TYR A 121 -14.10 -8.94 8.08
CA TYR A 121 -14.60 -9.28 9.42
C TYR A 121 -13.60 -10.10 10.23
N PHE A 122 -12.65 -10.74 9.54
CA PHE A 122 -11.59 -11.56 10.11
C PHE A 122 -10.20 -10.94 9.92
N LYS A 123 -10.12 -9.62 9.78
CA LYS A 123 -8.87 -8.89 9.50
C LYS A 123 -7.75 -9.19 10.51
N ASP A 124 -8.12 -9.48 11.77
CA ASP A 124 -7.22 -9.82 12.87
C ASP A 124 -6.53 -11.19 12.67
N LYS A 125 -7.15 -12.07 11.88
CA LYS A 125 -6.57 -13.36 11.46
C LYS A 125 -5.71 -13.24 10.20
N MET A 126 -5.72 -12.10 9.51
CA MET A 126 -4.97 -11.90 8.28
C MET A 126 -3.51 -11.55 8.59
N LYS A 127 -2.58 -12.25 7.95
CA LYS A 127 -1.14 -12.07 8.11
C LYS A 127 -0.46 -11.88 6.77
N ARG A 128 0.62 -11.10 6.76
CA ARG A 128 1.51 -10.97 5.61
C ARG A 128 2.05 -12.34 5.22
N GLN A 129 1.94 -12.66 3.94
CA GLN A 129 2.42 -13.91 3.33
C GLN A 129 3.80 -13.73 2.72
N PHE A 130 4.25 -12.49 2.55
CA PHE A 130 5.51 -12.15 1.92
C PHE A 130 6.31 -11.15 2.76
N THR A 131 7.60 -11.05 2.45
CA THR A 131 8.48 -9.99 2.96
C THR A 131 8.83 -9.04 1.83
N ILE A 132 8.71 -7.74 2.07
CA ILE A 132 9.03 -6.70 1.08
C ILE A 132 10.08 -5.75 1.65
N MET A 133 11.06 -5.42 0.83
CA MET A 133 12.16 -4.53 1.18
C MET A 133 12.31 -3.43 0.13
N ALA A 134 12.65 -2.22 0.57
CA ALA A 134 13.08 -1.15 -0.31
C ALA A 134 14.48 -1.45 -0.85
N ASP A 135 14.65 -1.28 -2.17
CA ASP A 135 15.95 -1.48 -2.80
C ASP A 135 16.88 -0.31 -2.48
N SER A 136 18.19 -0.57 -2.40
CA SER A 136 19.19 0.49 -2.59
C SER A 136 19.12 1.00 -4.03
N GLN A 137 19.23 2.31 -4.26
CA GLN A 137 19.36 2.80 -5.62
C GLN A 137 20.55 2.10 -6.28
N SER A 138 20.28 1.39 -7.37
CA SER A 138 21.33 0.83 -8.22
C SER A 138 22.24 1.98 -8.65
N GLN A 139 23.53 1.93 -8.28
CA GLN A 139 24.55 2.81 -8.83
C GLN A 139 24.65 2.68 -10.35
#